data_AF-D0LT58-F1
#
_entry.id   AF-D0LT58-F1
#
_cell.length_a   1.000
_cell.length_b   1.000
_cell.length_c   1.000
_cell.angle_alpha   90.00
_cell.angle_beta   90.00
_cell.angle_gamma   90.00
#
_symmetry.space_group_name_H-M   'P 1'
#
loop_
_entity.id
_entity.type
_entity.pdbx_description
1 polymer ?
#
loop_
_entity_poly.entity_id
_entity_poly.type
_entity_poly.pdbx_seq_one_letter_code
_entity_poly.pdbx_strand_id
1 'polypeptide(L)'
;MSAHRPLYSFEHASGGSVRKRESARQELPAFRKRLGLPEKTSVEVDEALLLFIVEVHLNIAWYADRLRREDRMRRFYTIVSAVLFMAVPALVWFLSGGFDVFASDDGGEALASSAHSTAAEITAVITGLLAVHRALSAWLDKRQIHGHFWRASADLKELLYSFEESWSGRAALAAASTEDGLAAATAPLTAEGELSTEFHEALAGEIARARQIVRKEREGFYELYKSTAFDVVQRLGDTFTQAQTMTRQFSAPQLNERLDREQEESEKRRRKLTLSAEIVGFERLIAEDRAALAQAEDAAERARLEQNIAQTQRTIDQSRQDLVKIEAALKALSAL
;
A
#
# COMPACT_ATOMS: atom_id res chain seq x y z
N MET A 1 -31.75 27.19 24.92
CA MET A 1 -30.30 27.45 24.78
C MET A 1 -29.61 26.11 24.66
N SER A 2 -29.15 25.73 23.47
CA SER A 2 -28.41 24.46 23.28
C SER A 2 -27.04 24.60 23.94
N ALA A 3 -26.79 23.83 25.01
CA ALA A 3 -25.48 23.79 25.63
C ALA A 3 -24.44 23.36 24.58
N HIS A 4 -23.37 24.15 24.42
CA HIS A 4 -22.34 23.85 23.43
C HIS A 4 -21.68 22.51 23.79
N ARG A 5 -21.86 21.49 22.95
CA ARG A 5 -21.22 20.18 23.14
C ARG A 5 -19.70 20.39 23.05
N PRO A 6 -18.91 19.98 24.06
CA PRO A 6 -17.45 20.10 23.99
C PRO A 6 -16.96 19.25 22.83
N LEU A 7 -16.13 19.81 21.95
CA LEU A 7 -15.61 19.12 20.76
C LEU A 7 -14.35 18.32 21.10
N TYR A 8 -14.13 17.21 20.40
CA TYR A 8 -12.91 16.42 20.50
C TYR A 8 -11.78 17.01 19.66
N SER A 9 -10.52 16.64 19.93
CA SER A 9 -9.39 17.16 19.18
C SER A 9 -9.45 16.79 17.70
N PHE A 10 -10.00 15.62 17.37
CA PHE A 10 -10.18 15.19 15.98
C PHE A 10 -11.31 15.93 15.24
N GLU A 11 -12.25 16.53 15.97
CA GLU A 11 -13.34 17.35 15.40
C GLU A 11 -12.82 18.74 15.03
N HIS A 12 -11.81 19.23 15.74
CA HIS A 12 -11.04 20.40 15.33
C HIS A 12 -10.15 20.01 14.15
N ALA A 13 -10.27 20.72 13.03
CA ALA A 13 -9.62 20.35 11.76
C ALA A 13 -8.06 20.43 11.75
N SER A 14 -7.42 20.44 12.92
CA SER A 14 -6.02 20.83 13.12
C SER A 14 -5.39 20.06 14.28
N GLY A 15 -4.70 18.95 13.98
CA GLY A 15 -3.83 18.33 14.97
C GLY A 15 -3.41 16.93 14.56
N GLY A 16 -2.10 16.77 14.33
CA GLY A 16 -1.48 15.46 14.16
C GLY A 16 -1.68 14.61 15.42
N SER A 17 -2.50 13.56 15.38
CA SER A 17 -2.66 12.68 16.54
C SER A 17 -1.58 11.60 16.57
N VAL A 18 -0.83 11.57 17.67
CA VAL A 18 0.03 10.44 18.03
C VAL A 18 -0.77 9.54 18.96
N ARG A 19 -0.77 8.23 18.69
CA ARG A 19 -1.42 7.20 19.54
C ARG A 19 -0.67 7.02 20.87
N LYS A 20 -0.62 8.08 21.68
CA LYS A 20 0.02 8.11 23.00
C LYS A 20 -1.06 8.23 24.06
N ARG A 21 -0.90 7.49 25.16
CA ARG A 21 -1.80 7.53 26.33
C ARG A 21 -1.88 8.94 26.94
N GLU A 22 -0.82 9.73 26.81
CA GLU A 22 -0.77 11.15 27.21
C GLU A 22 -1.80 12.00 26.46
N SER A 23 -1.95 11.79 25.15
CA SER A 23 -2.94 12.50 24.33
C SER A 23 -4.37 12.09 24.70
N ALA A 24 -4.59 10.83 25.08
CA ALA A 24 -5.90 10.36 25.54
C ALA A 24 -6.36 11.07 26.84
N ARG A 25 -5.43 11.38 27.75
CA ARG A 25 -5.75 12.13 28.99
C ARG A 25 -6.30 13.52 28.72
N GLN A 26 -5.95 14.14 27.59
CA GLN A 26 -6.46 15.47 27.22
C GLN A 26 -7.92 15.41 26.76
N GLU A 27 -8.37 14.28 26.22
CA GLU A 27 -9.75 14.10 25.75
C GLU A 27 -10.71 13.56 26.82
N LEU A 28 -10.16 12.97 27.89
CA LEU A 28 -10.94 12.37 28.98
C LEU A 28 -11.97 13.33 29.61
N PRO A 29 -11.66 14.60 29.90
CA PRO A 29 -12.66 15.53 30.45
C PRO A 29 -13.84 15.78 29.51
N ALA A 30 -13.58 15.90 28.21
CA ALA A 30 -14.62 16.09 27.21
C ALA A 30 -15.50 14.84 27.08
N PHE A 31 -14.89 13.65 27.11
CA PHE A 31 -15.62 12.38 27.04
C PHE A 31 -16.51 12.16 28.27
N ARG A 32 -15.96 12.36 29.49
CA ARG A 32 -16.75 12.31 30.74
C ARG A 32 -17.96 13.23 30.68
N LYS A 33 -17.74 14.48 30.27
CA LYS A 33 -18.80 15.48 30.16
C LYS A 33 -19.90 15.07 29.17
N ARG A 34 -19.56 14.44 28.05
CA ARG A 34 -20.54 13.94 27.07
C ARG A 34 -21.33 12.72 27.58
N LEU A 35 -20.69 11.85 28.36
CA LEU A 35 -21.35 10.74 29.03
C LEU A 35 -22.21 11.18 30.23
N GLY A 36 -22.02 12.42 30.72
CA GLY A 36 -22.70 12.92 31.92
C GLY A 36 -22.07 12.40 33.22
N LEU A 37 -20.81 11.96 33.17
CA LEU A 37 -20.06 11.49 34.33
C LEU A 37 -19.53 12.67 35.17
N PRO A 38 -19.36 12.48 36.50
CA PRO A 38 -18.75 13.49 37.35
C PRO A 38 -17.31 13.78 36.95
N GLU A 39 -16.80 14.95 37.35
CA GLU A 39 -15.44 15.38 37.00
C GLU A 39 -14.37 14.46 37.62
N LYS A 40 -14.68 13.81 38.74
CA LYS A 40 -13.85 12.79 39.38
C LYS A 40 -14.61 11.47 39.40
N THR A 41 -13.94 10.42 38.92
CA THR A 41 -14.41 9.04 38.87
C THR A 41 -13.33 8.15 39.48
N SER A 42 -13.65 6.88 39.76
CA SER A 42 -12.65 5.94 40.28
C SER A 42 -11.51 5.73 39.26
N VAL A 43 -10.33 5.36 39.78
CA VAL A 43 -9.14 5.15 38.93
C VAL A 43 -9.40 4.06 37.87
N GLU A 44 -10.11 3.00 38.23
CA GLU A 44 -10.42 1.90 37.31
C GLU A 44 -11.31 2.33 36.15
N VAL A 45 -12.33 3.14 36.44
CA VAL A 45 -13.20 3.76 35.43
C VAL A 45 -12.38 4.66 34.50
N ASP A 46 -11.49 5.46 35.07
CA ASP A 46 -10.61 6.34 34.31
C ASP A 46 -9.71 5.57 33.37
N GLU A 47 -9.13 4.46 33.84
CA GLU A 47 -8.31 3.60 33.02
C GLU A 47 -9.10 2.95 31.88
N ALA A 48 -10.33 2.50 32.13
CA ALA A 48 -11.19 1.93 31.11
C ALA A 48 -11.62 2.98 30.07
N LEU A 49 -11.99 4.18 30.49
CA LEU A 49 -12.32 5.29 29.59
C LEU A 49 -11.10 5.72 28.77
N LEU A 50 -9.92 5.80 29.39
CA LEU A 50 -8.66 6.09 28.68
C LEU A 50 -8.36 5.02 27.63
N LEU A 51 -8.57 3.75 27.95
CA LEU A 51 -8.39 2.66 26.98
C LEU A 51 -9.34 2.83 25.79
N PHE A 52 -10.61 3.15 26.04
CA PHE A 52 -11.58 3.43 24.99
C PHE A 52 -11.16 4.64 24.12
N ILE A 53 -10.69 5.73 24.73
CA ILE A 53 -10.20 6.91 23.99
C ILE A 53 -9.01 6.54 23.10
N VAL A 54 -8.07 5.73 23.59
CA VAL A 54 -6.92 5.26 22.80
C VAL A 54 -7.38 4.42 21.60
N GLU A 55 -8.31 3.49 21.82
CA GLU A 55 -8.76 2.54 20.81
C GLU A 55 -9.77 3.14 19.81
N VAL A 56 -10.44 4.24 20.16
CA VAL A 56 -11.46 4.87 19.30
C VAL A 56 -11.03 6.27 18.87
N HIS A 57 -10.92 7.22 19.80
CA HIS A 57 -10.73 8.63 19.46
C HIS A 57 -9.39 8.90 18.77
N LEU A 58 -8.30 8.35 19.33
CA LEU A 58 -6.97 8.54 18.73
C LEU A 58 -6.86 7.83 17.37
N ASN A 59 -7.57 6.71 17.19
CA ASN A 59 -7.64 6.04 15.88
C ASN A 59 -8.40 6.89 14.87
N ILE A 60 -9.56 7.48 15.23
CA ILE A 60 -10.30 8.42 14.37
C ILE A 60 -9.41 9.59 13.96
N ALA A 61 -8.73 10.22 14.93
CA ALA A 61 -7.83 11.34 14.70
C ALA A 61 -6.71 10.98 13.72
N TRP A 62 -6.07 9.82 13.96
CA TRP A 62 -5.00 9.31 13.11
C TRP A 62 -5.48 9.06 11.67
N TYR A 63 -6.66 8.44 11.49
CA TYR A 63 -7.22 8.24 10.16
C TYR A 63 -7.51 9.58 9.47
N ALA A 64 -8.11 10.54 10.18
CA ALA A 64 -8.38 11.87 9.62
C ALA A 64 -7.11 12.57 9.12
N ASP A 65 -6.02 12.52 9.89
CA ASP A 65 -4.74 13.09 9.46
C ASP A 65 -4.13 12.34 8.28
N ARG A 66 -4.23 11.01 8.28
CA ARG A 66 -3.73 10.19 7.18
C ARG A 66 -4.46 10.51 5.88
N LEU A 67 -5.79 10.65 5.93
CA LEU A 67 -6.63 11.04 4.80
C LEU A 67 -6.23 12.44 4.28
N ARG A 68 -6.05 13.43 5.16
CA ARG A 68 -5.61 14.79 4.78
C ARG A 68 -4.22 14.83 4.13
N ARG A 69 -3.27 14.01 4.62
CA ARG A 69 -1.95 13.90 3.99
C ARG A 69 -2.08 13.31 2.60
N GLU A 70 -2.92 12.30 2.43
CA GLU A 70 -3.19 11.69 1.14
C GLU A 70 -3.81 12.68 0.16
N ASP A 71 -4.76 13.50 0.59
CA ASP A 71 -5.39 14.53 -0.24
C ASP A 71 -4.39 15.61 -0.69
N ARG A 72 -3.50 16.03 0.21
CA ARG A 72 -2.41 16.95 -0.16
C ARG A 72 -1.49 16.33 -1.20
N MET A 73 -1.12 15.06 -1.02
CA MET A 73 -0.33 14.35 -2.00
C MET A 73 -1.09 14.19 -3.33
N ARG A 74 -2.40 13.91 -3.32
CA ARG A 74 -3.24 13.89 -4.54
C ARG A 74 -3.14 15.20 -5.30
N ARG A 75 -3.37 16.33 -4.63
CA ARG A 75 -3.26 17.66 -5.26
C ARG A 75 -1.87 17.90 -5.82
N PHE A 76 -0.83 17.57 -5.07
CA PHE A 76 0.56 17.67 -5.54
C PHE A 76 0.78 16.85 -6.82
N TYR A 77 0.36 15.59 -6.86
CA TYR A 77 0.51 14.75 -8.05
C TYR A 77 -0.32 15.23 -9.23
N THR A 78 -1.53 15.73 -9.02
CA THR A 78 -2.34 16.33 -10.08
C THR A 78 -1.63 17.53 -10.68
N ILE A 79 -1.03 18.39 -9.84
CA ILE A 79 -0.24 19.53 -10.31
C ILE A 79 0.99 19.06 -11.10
N VAL A 80 1.77 18.11 -10.56
CA VAL A 80 2.94 17.56 -11.26
C VAL A 80 2.56 16.95 -12.59
N SER A 81 1.47 16.18 -12.65
CA SER A 81 1.00 15.55 -13.88
C SER A 81 0.53 16.58 -14.91
N ALA A 82 -0.17 17.64 -14.46
CA ALA A 82 -0.57 18.74 -15.33
C ALA A 82 0.65 19.50 -15.89
N VAL A 83 1.65 19.78 -15.05
CA VAL A 83 2.92 20.39 -15.47
C VAL A 83 3.63 19.49 -16.48
N LEU A 84 3.70 18.19 -16.22
CA LEU A 84 4.34 17.21 -17.10
C LEU A 84 3.64 17.14 -18.46
N PHE A 85 2.31 17.19 -18.48
CA PHE A 85 1.50 17.20 -19.69
C PHE A 85 1.74 18.45 -20.55
N MET A 86 1.94 19.62 -19.91
CA MET A 86 2.29 20.87 -20.60
C MET A 86 3.76 20.90 -21.05
N ALA A 87 4.66 20.33 -20.26
CA ALA A 87 6.10 20.33 -20.53
C ALA A 87 6.46 19.55 -21.80
N VAL A 88 5.67 18.55 -22.19
CA VAL A 88 6.01 17.66 -23.31
C VAL A 88 5.80 18.29 -24.67
N PRO A 89 4.65 18.89 -25.00
CA PRO A 89 4.51 19.67 -26.21
C PRO A 89 5.55 20.79 -26.29
N ALA A 90 5.84 21.46 -25.17
CA ALA A 90 6.86 22.50 -25.11
C ALA A 90 8.27 21.97 -25.39
N LEU A 91 8.63 20.81 -24.83
CA LEU A 91 9.92 20.17 -25.07
C LEU A 91 10.04 19.66 -26.50
N VAL A 92 8.97 19.06 -27.06
CA VAL A 92 8.94 18.64 -28.47
C VAL A 92 9.11 19.85 -29.38
N TRP A 93 8.40 20.96 -29.12
CA TRP A 93 8.55 22.20 -29.89
C TRP A 93 9.97 22.79 -29.79
N PHE A 94 10.58 22.75 -28.60
CA PHE A 94 11.95 23.21 -28.38
C PHE A 94 12.98 22.33 -29.11
N LEU A 95 12.81 21.01 -29.06
CA LEU A 95 13.71 20.04 -29.71
C LEU A 95 13.52 19.98 -31.24
N SER A 96 12.31 20.21 -31.76
CA SER A 96 12.01 20.15 -33.19
C SER A 96 12.48 21.37 -33.98
N GLY A 97 13.37 22.20 -33.43
CA GLY A 97 13.89 23.39 -34.12
C GLY A 97 12.93 24.57 -34.12
N GLY A 98 12.06 24.73 -33.11
CA GLY A 98 11.24 25.93 -32.93
C GLY A 98 12.03 27.25 -32.92
N PHE A 99 13.36 27.19 -32.77
CA PHE A 99 14.29 28.31 -32.90
C PHE A 99 14.87 28.51 -34.31
N ASP A 100 15.04 27.46 -35.12
CA ASP A 100 15.61 27.57 -36.47
C ASP A 100 14.59 28.07 -37.51
N VAL A 101 13.29 27.82 -37.30
CA VAL A 101 12.21 28.31 -38.17
C VAL A 101 12.10 29.86 -38.17
N PHE A 102 12.68 30.55 -37.19
CA PHE A 102 12.73 32.02 -37.17
C PHE A 102 14.08 32.59 -37.62
N ALA A 103 15.08 31.76 -37.92
CA ALA A 103 16.48 32.20 -38.06
C ALA A 103 17.12 31.99 -39.45
N SER A 104 16.50 31.26 -40.39
CA SER A 104 17.12 31.06 -41.72
C SER A 104 16.12 31.14 -42.88
N ASP A 105 16.32 32.15 -43.71
CA ASP A 105 15.61 32.40 -44.98
C ASP A 105 16.28 31.66 -46.17
N ASP A 106 17.29 30.81 -45.92
CA ASP A 106 18.02 30.10 -46.98
C ASP A 106 18.00 28.56 -46.78
N GLY A 107 17.62 27.87 -47.88
CA GLY A 107 17.18 26.47 -48.00
C GLY A 107 18.10 25.40 -47.40
N GLY A 108 17.61 24.23 -47.01
CA GLY A 108 16.59 23.40 -47.66
C GLY A 108 17.06 21.94 -47.82
N GLU A 109 18.37 21.67 -47.69
CA GLU A 109 18.93 20.32 -47.92
C GLU A 109 19.61 19.66 -46.70
N ALA A 110 19.89 20.38 -45.61
CA ALA A 110 20.54 19.82 -44.41
C ALA A 110 19.60 19.03 -43.47
N LEU A 111 18.28 19.08 -43.70
CA LEU A 111 17.27 18.49 -42.80
C LEU A 111 17.10 16.97 -42.96
N ALA A 112 17.49 16.36 -44.08
CA ALA A 112 17.22 14.95 -44.33
C ALA A 112 18.13 14.01 -43.51
N SER A 113 19.38 14.41 -43.23
CA SER A 113 20.33 13.62 -42.44
C SER A 113 20.21 13.87 -40.93
N SER A 114 19.71 15.03 -40.50
CA SER A 114 19.42 15.30 -39.07
C SER A 114 18.09 14.71 -38.61
N ALA A 115 17.10 14.59 -39.51
CA ALA A 115 15.76 14.08 -39.18
C ALA A 115 15.75 12.68 -38.55
N HIS A 116 16.72 11.81 -38.88
CA HIS A 116 16.79 10.46 -38.33
C HIS A 116 17.27 10.41 -36.87
N SER A 117 18.15 11.34 -36.42
CA SER A 117 18.54 11.39 -35.00
C SER A 117 17.44 12.02 -34.15
N THR A 118 16.75 13.04 -34.69
CA THR A 118 15.67 13.75 -33.98
C THR A 118 14.47 12.84 -33.70
N ALA A 119 14.12 11.93 -34.62
CA ALA A 119 13.00 11.00 -34.42
C ALA A 119 13.24 10.02 -33.26
N ALA A 120 14.46 9.50 -33.12
CA ALA A 120 14.82 8.59 -32.03
C ALA A 120 14.83 9.32 -30.67
N GLU A 121 15.35 10.54 -30.64
CA GLU A 121 15.36 11.39 -29.44
C GLU A 121 13.94 11.76 -28.98
N ILE A 122 13.07 12.18 -29.92
CA ILE A 122 11.66 12.47 -29.63
C ILE A 122 10.95 11.22 -29.11
N THR A 123 11.17 10.06 -29.74
CA THR A 123 10.55 8.79 -29.33
C THR A 123 11.01 8.37 -27.93
N ALA A 124 12.30 8.54 -27.61
CA ALA A 124 12.85 8.26 -26.30
C ALA A 124 12.24 9.17 -25.22
N VAL A 125 12.06 10.46 -25.51
CA VAL A 125 11.42 11.44 -24.62
C VAL A 125 9.95 11.07 -24.36
N ILE A 126 9.18 10.78 -25.42
CA ILE A 126 7.77 10.37 -25.29
C ILE A 126 7.64 9.07 -24.51
N THR A 127 8.52 8.10 -24.76
CA THR A 127 8.54 6.81 -24.05
C THR A 127 8.87 6.99 -22.57
N GLY A 128 9.89 7.78 -22.25
CA GLY A 128 10.27 8.11 -20.88
C GLY A 128 9.12 8.81 -20.14
N LEU A 129 8.42 9.72 -20.82
CA LEU A 129 7.27 10.39 -20.26
C LEU A 129 6.10 9.44 -19.99
N LEU A 130 5.75 8.59 -20.95
CA LEU A 130 4.68 7.60 -20.79
C LEU A 130 4.99 6.66 -19.64
N ALA A 131 6.26 6.26 -19.48
CA ALA A 131 6.71 5.47 -18.35
C ALA A 131 6.50 6.21 -17.01
N VAL A 132 6.86 7.50 -16.92
CA VAL A 132 6.61 8.32 -15.73
C VAL A 132 5.12 8.46 -15.45
N HIS A 133 4.31 8.77 -16.47
CA HIS A 133 2.85 8.92 -16.33
C HIS A 133 2.19 7.62 -15.87
N ARG A 134 2.60 6.47 -16.41
CA ARG A 134 2.09 5.16 -15.95
C ARG A 134 2.58 4.80 -14.56
N ALA A 135 3.83 5.08 -14.21
CA ALA A 135 4.33 4.89 -12.84
C ALA A 135 3.52 5.73 -11.84
N LEU A 136 3.21 6.98 -12.19
CA LEU A 136 2.33 7.85 -11.41
C LEU A 136 0.90 7.30 -11.35
N SER A 137 0.36 6.78 -12.45
CA SER A 137 -0.99 6.19 -12.49
C SER A 137 -1.09 4.92 -11.63
N ALA A 138 -0.09 4.05 -11.69
CA ALA A 138 -0.01 2.85 -10.86
C ALA A 138 0.15 3.21 -9.37
N TRP A 139 0.87 4.29 -9.07
CA TRP A 139 0.90 4.84 -7.72
C TRP A 139 -0.49 5.33 -7.30
N LEU A 140 -1.24 6.02 -8.17
CA LEU A 140 -2.61 6.43 -7.87
C LEU A 140 -3.53 5.23 -7.56
N ASP A 141 -3.37 4.09 -8.24
CA ASP A 141 -4.14 2.86 -7.95
C ASP A 141 -3.86 2.28 -6.55
N LYS A 142 -2.62 2.43 -6.03
CA LYS A 142 -2.28 2.06 -4.64
C LYS A 142 -3.14 2.79 -3.59
N ARG A 143 -3.87 3.83 -4.00
CA ARG A 143 -4.71 4.65 -3.11
C ARG A 143 -6.11 4.08 -2.86
N GLN A 144 -6.45 2.88 -3.35
CA GLN A 144 -7.64 2.15 -2.89
C GLN A 144 -7.65 1.94 -1.36
N ILE A 145 -6.46 1.91 -0.75
CA ILE A 145 -6.26 1.91 0.70
C ILE A 145 -7.00 3.07 1.41
N HIS A 146 -7.17 4.21 0.74
CA HIS A 146 -7.88 5.37 1.29
C HIS A 146 -9.35 5.04 1.61
N GLY A 147 -10.00 4.19 0.80
CA GLY A 147 -11.37 3.75 1.05
C GLY A 147 -11.48 2.95 2.36
N HIS A 148 -10.49 2.10 2.65
CA HIS A 148 -10.45 1.33 3.90
C HIS A 148 -10.26 2.23 5.12
N PHE A 149 -9.34 3.21 5.06
CA PHE A 149 -9.17 4.16 6.15
C PHE A 149 -10.40 5.04 6.38
N TRP A 150 -11.07 5.46 5.30
CA TRP A 150 -12.28 6.28 5.40
C TRP A 150 -13.42 5.48 6.03
N ARG A 151 -13.62 4.23 5.59
CA ARG A 151 -14.61 3.31 6.17
C ARG A 151 -14.32 3.02 7.64
N ALA A 152 -13.09 2.64 7.98
CA ALA A 152 -12.71 2.39 9.38
C ALA A 152 -12.92 3.63 10.27
N SER A 153 -12.62 4.82 9.75
CA SER A 153 -12.90 6.08 10.47
C SER A 153 -14.39 6.33 10.66
N ALA A 154 -15.22 6.03 9.66
CA ALA A 154 -16.68 6.14 9.76
C ALA A 154 -17.24 5.14 10.78
N ASP A 155 -16.85 3.87 10.68
CA ASP A 155 -17.28 2.80 11.59
C ASP A 155 -16.90 3.12 13.05
N LEU A 156 -15.70 3.65 13.29
CA LEU A 156 -15.28 4.08 14.64
C LEU A 156 -16.06 5.28 15.16
N LYS A 157 -16.45 6.23 14.30
CA LYS A 157 -17.29 7.38 14.69
C LYS A 157 -18.71 6.93 15.01
N GLU A 158 -19.27 6.03 14.22
CA GLU A 158 -20.57 5.43 14.49
C GLU A 158 -20.56 4.71 15.84
N LEU A 159 -19.53 3.91 16.10
CA LEU A 159 -19.32 3.26 17.40
C LEU A 159 -19.24 4.27 18.55
N LEU A 160 -18.45 5.34 18.40
CA LEU A 160 -18.32 6.40 19.39
C LEU A 160 -19.66 7.08 19.70
N TYR A 161 -20.35 7.55 18.65
CA TYR A 161 -21.55 8.35 18.82
C TYR A 161 -22.74 7.51 19.30
N SER A 162 -22.85 6.25 18.84
CA SER A 162 -23.87 5.33 19.36
C SER A 162 -23.64 4.96 20.82
N PHE A 163 -22.38 4.77 21.24
CA PHE A 163 -22.05 4.58 22.65
C PHE A 163 -22.38 5.82 23.49
N GLU A 164 -22.02 7.01 23.03
CA GLU A 164 -22.35 8.26 23.72
C GLU A 164 -23.86 8.46 23.84
N GLU A 165 -24.63 8.24 22.77
CA GLU A 165 -26.11 8.33 22.80
C GLU A 165 -26.73 7.29 23.73
N SER A 166 -26.15 6.09 23.78
CA SER A 166 -26.62 5.00 24.65
C SER A 166 -26.35 5.26 26.13
N TRP A 167 -25.37 6.07 26.47
CA TRP A 167 -24.93 6.24 27.86
C TRP A 167 -24.98 7.67 28.39
N SER A 168 -25.25 8.67 27.54
CA SER A 168 -25.36 10.07 27.95
C SER A 168 -26.45 10.24 29.02
N GLY A 169 -26.06 10.71 30.21
CA GLY A 169 -26.95 10.88 31.36
C GLY A 169 -27.40 9.60 32.05
N ARG A 170 -27.31 8.43 31.38
CA ARG A 170 -27.61 7.11 31.94
C ARG A 170 -26.45 6.55 32.75
N ALA A 171 -25.21 6.84 32.35
CA ALA A 171 -24.01 6.35 33.06
C ALA A 171 -23.97 6.84 34.52
N ALA A 172 -24.42 8.08 34.76
CA ALA A 172 -24.54 8.65 36.10
C ALA A 172 -25.70 8.06 36.91
N LEU A 173 -26.85 7.77 36.28
CA LEU A 173 -28.01 7.18 36.96
C LEU A 173 -27.76 5.73 37.36
N ALA A 174 -27.04 4.97 36.53
CA ALA A 174 -26.71 3.57 36.80
C ALA A 174 -25.79 3.41 38.03
N ALA A 175 -24.95 4.41 38.32
CA ALA A 175 -24.10 4.44 39.52
C ALA A 175 -24.88 4.76 40.82
N ALA A 176 -26.07 5.36 40.72
CA ALA A 176 -26.86 5.82 41.87
C ALA A 176 -27.89 4.79 42.36
N SER A 177 -28.02 3.64 41.70
CA SER A 177 -29.17 2.72 41.85
C SER A 177 -28.94 1.54 42.81
N THR A 178 -27.76 1.43 43.44
CA THR A 178 -27.32 0.17 44.06
C THR A 178 -27.70 -0.05 45.52
N GLU A 179 -28.25 0.92 46.26
CA GLU A 179 -28.70 0.70 47.64
C GLU A 179 -30.04 1.40 47.90
N ASP A 180 -31.11 0.60 47.99
CA ASP A 180 -32.46 0.93 48.46
C ASP A 180 -33.23 2.10 47.80
N GLY A 181 -34.03 1.74 46.79
CA GLY A 181 -35.44 2.15 46.70
C GLY A 181 -35.77 3.65 46.64
N LEU A 182 -36.07 4.12 45.42
CA LEU A 182 -36.94 5.26 45.08
C LEU A 182 -36.56 6.68 45.54
N ALA A 183 -35.60 6.90 46.45
CA ALA A 183 -35.25 8.25 46.92
C ALA A 183 -34.05 8.90 46.17
N ALA A 184 -33.34 8.16 45.31
CA ALA A 184 -32.04 8.56 44.77
C ALA A 184 -32.06 9.47 43.53
N ALA A 185 -33.23 9.81 42.97
CA ALA A 185 -33.29 10.64 41.74
C ALA A 185 -32.82 12.10 41.94
N THR A 186 -32.55 12.52 43.18
CA THR A 186 -32.09 13.88 43.53
C THR A 186 -30.81 13.92 44.36
N ALA A 187 -30.22 12.78 44.71
CA ALA A 187 -28.97 12.76 45.47
C ALA A 187 -27.79 13.06 44.51
N PRO A 188 -26.93 14.07 44.80
CA PRO A 188 -25.73 14.31 44.02
C PRO A 188 -24.86 13.06 44.06
N LEU A 189 -24.45 12.55 42.89
CA LEU A 189 -23.50 11.44 42.77
C LEU A 189 -22.34 11.66 43.74
N THR A 190 -22.19 10.79 44.73
CA THR A 190 -21.02 10.77 45.57
C THR A 190 -19.81 10.49 44.67
N ALA A 191 -18.72 11.24 44.86
CA ALA A 191 -17.54 11.24 43.99
C ALA A 191 -16.78 9.90 43.91
N GLU A 192 -17.27 8.87 44.62
CA GLU A 192 -16.68 7.53 44.73
C GLU A 192 -17.62 6.43 44.20
N GLY A 193 -18.74 6.78 43.56
CA GLY A 193 -19.69 5.80 43.03
C GLY A 193 -19.06 4.86 41.99
N GLU A 194 -19.11 3.56 42.28
CA GLU A 194 -18.79 2.51 41.32
C GLU A 194 -19.77 2.59 40.14
N LEU A 195 -19.26 2.59 38.91
CA LEU A 195 -20.12 2.50 37.74
C LEU A 195 -20.79 1.13 37.70
N SER A 196 -22.03 1.07 37.24
CA SER A 196 -22.75 -0.18 37.08
C SER A 196 -21.92 -1.20 36.28
N THR A 197 -21.95 -2.46 36.67
CA THR A 197 -21.31 -3.56 35.93
C THR A 197 -21.69 -3.57 34.45
N GLU A 198 -22.95 -3.23 34.13
CA GLU A 198 -23.46 -3.11 32.75
C GLU A 198 -22.67 -2.08 31.92
N PHE A 199 -22.32 -0.93 32.50
CA PHE A 199 -21.50 0.08 31.82
C PHE A 199 -20.10 -0.43 31.52
N HIS A 200 -19.46 -1.10 32.50
CA HIS A 200 -18.13 -1.67 32.31
C HIS A 200 -18.12 -2.75 31.22
N GLU A 201 -19.12 -3.64 31.21
CA GLU A 201 -19.28 -4.66 30.19
C GLU A 201 -19.54 -4.05 28.80
N ALA A 202 -20.42 -3.05 28.71
CA ALA A 202 -20.68 -2.33 27.48
C ALA A 202 -19.42 -1.65 26.94
N LEU A 203 -18.68 -0.95 27.80
CA LEU A 203 -17.43 -0.28 27.44
C LEU A 203 -16.36 -1.28 26.96
N ALA A 204 -16.21 -2.41 27.66
CA ALA A 204 -15.30 -3.48 27.25
C ALA A 204 -15.71 -4.09 25.89
N GLY A 205 -17.01 -4.29 25.68
CA GLY A 205 -17.58 -4.76 24.41
C GLY A 205 -17.29 -3.80 23.26
N GLU A 206 -17.43 -2.49 23.47
CA GLU A 206 -17.09 -1.50 22.45
C GLU A 206 -15.58 -1.43 22.15
N ILE A 207 -14.72 -1.55 23.17
CA ILE A 207 -13.26 -1.64 22.96
C ILE A 207 -12.93 -2.84 22.08
N ALA A 208 -13.57 -3.99 22.33
CA ALA A 208 -13.38 -5.18 21.51
C ALA A 208 -13.84 -4.96 20.06
N ARG A 209 -14.98 -4.30 19.84
CA ARG A 209 -15.47 -3.92 18.51
C ARG A 209 -14.54 -2.96 17.78
N ALA A 210 -14.05 -1.93 18.45
CA ALA A 210 -13.08 -0.99 17.89
C ALA A 210 -11.80 -1.70 17.43
N ARG A 211 -11.27 -2.62 18.25
CA ARG A 211 -10.11 -3.45 17.87
C ARG A 211 -10.38 -4.34 16.66
N GLN A 212 -11.60 -4.88 16.53
CA GLN A 212 -11.98 -5.66 15.35
C GLN A 212 -12.03 -4.79 14.09
N ILE A 213 -12.55 -3.56 14.16
CA ILE A 213 -12.55 -2.61 13.04
C ILE A 213 -11.12 -2.34 12.57
N VAL A 214 -10.22 -2.02 13.51
CA VAL A 214 -8.80 -1.78 13.20
C VAL A 214 -8.11 -3.02 12.63
N ARG A 215 -8.45 -4.22 13.13
CA ARG A 215 -7.91 -5.48 12.60
C ARG A 215 -8.34 -5.72 11.15
N LYS A 216 -9.64 -5.57 10.86
CA LYS A 216 -10.20 -5.70 9.50
C LYS A 216 -9.59 -4.69 8.54
N GLU A 217 -9.42 -3.45 8.98
CA GLU A 217 -8.73 -2.41 8.21
C GLU A 217 -7.31 -2.83 7.87
N ARG A 218 -6.54 -3.27 8.87
CA ARG A 218 -5.17 -3.73 8.69
C ARG A 218 -5.05 -4.93 7.75
N GLU A 219 -5.97 -5.89 7.83
CA GLU A 219 -6.05 -7.04 6.92
C GLU A 219 -6.28 -6.55 5.47
N GLY A 220 -7.28 -5.70 5.26
CA GLY A 220 -7.55 -5.11 3.94
C GLY A 220 -6.37 -4.28 3.41
N PHE A 221 -5.67 -3.56 4.28
CA PHE A 221 -4.43 -2.86 3.92
C PHE A 221 -3.37 -3.82 3.37
N TYR A 222 -3.12 -4.95 4.04
CA TYR A 222 -2.11 -5.91 3.60
C TYR A 222 -2.51 -6.65 2.32
N GLU A 223 -3.79 -6.96 2.12
CA GLU A 223 -4.29 -7.57 0.89
C GLU A 223 -4.11 -6.63 -0.32
N LEU A 224 -4.48 -5.36 -0.16
CA LEU A 224 -4.25 -4.34 -1.20
C LEU A 224 -2.76 -4.08 -1.45
N TYR A 225 -1.95 -4.08 -0.40
CA TYR A 225 -0.52 -3.87 -0.53
C TYR A 225 0.15 -4.98 -1.35
N LYS A 226 -0.22 -6.24 -1.10
CA LYS A 226 0.30 -7.41 -1.85
C LYS A 226 -0.12 -7.38 -3.32
N SER A 227 -1.39 -7.11 -3.61
CA SER A 227 -1.92 -7.09 -4.99
C SER A 227 -1.34 -5.95 -5.82
N THR A 228 -1.19 -4.76 -5.24
CA THR A 228 -0.68 -3.60 -5.97
C THR A 228 0.79 -3.75 -6.39
N ALA A 229 1.63 -4.34 -5.54
CA ALA A 229 3.06 -4.49 -5.84
C ALA A 229 3.31 -5.40 -7.06
N PHE A 230 2.49 -6.44 -7.23
CA PHE A 230 2.58 -7.35 -8.36
C PHE A 230 2.10 -6.68 -9.66
N ASP A 231 1.00 -5.94 -9.59
CA ASP A 231 0.37 -5.29 -10.74
C ASP A 231 1.25 -4.17 -11.33
N VAL A 232 1.96 -3.39 -10.51
CA VAL A 232 2.87 -2.34 -11.00
C VAL A 232 3.99 -2.91 -11.88
N VAL A 233 4.60 -4.02 -11.47
CA VAL A 233 5.70 -4.65 -12.22
C VAL A 233 5.19 -5.22 -13.55
N GLN A 234 4.02 -5.89 -13.52
CA GLN A 234 3.41 -6.43 -14.73
C GLN A 234 3.02 -5.33 -15.72
N ARG A 235 2.33 -4.28 -15.24
CA ARG A 235 1.94 -3.12 -16.08
C ARG A 235 3.14 -2.36 -16.65
N LEU A 236 4.24 -2.25 -15.91
CA LEU A 236 5.49 -1.67 -16.44
C LEU A 236 6.06 -2.53 -17.57
N GLY A 237 6.04 -3.86 -17.40
CA GLY A 237 6.41 -4.81 -18.45
C GLY A 237 5.56 -4.64 -19.72
N ASP A 238 4.24 -4.60 -19.58
CA ASP A 238 3.32 -4.42 -20.71
C ASP A 238 3.54 -3.08 -21.42
N THR A 239 3.85 -2.04 -20.67
CA THR A 239 4.15 -0.71 -21.22
C THR A 239 5.43 -0.70 -22.03
N PHE A 240 6.47 -1.38 -21.54
CA PHE A 240 7.72 -1.50 -22.26
C PHE A 240 7.50 -2.25 -23.58
N THR A 241 6.77 -3.36 -23.55
CA THR A 241 6.40 -4.11 -24.75
C THR A 241 5.58 -3.27 -25.74
N GLN A 242 4.62 -2.48 -25.24
CA GLN A 242 3.79 -1.61 -26.06
C GLN A 242 4.60 -0.47 -26.69
N ALA A 243 5.48 0.17 -25.91
CA ALA A 243 6.37 1.21 -26.41
C ALA A 243 7.32 0.65 -27.48
N GLN A 244 7.89 -0.54 -27.24
CA GLN A 244 8.75 -1.21 -28.20
C GLN A 244 8.00 -1.58 -29.49
N THR A 245 6.74 -2.00 -29.38
CA THR A 245 5.88 -2.28 -30.53
C THR A 245 5.60 -1.01 -31.34
N MET A 246 5.32 0.12 -30.67
CA MET A 246 5.16 1.41 -31.35
C MET A 246 6.45 1.86 -32.02
N THR A 247 7.60 1.78 -31.33
CA THR A 247 8.90 2.10 -31.94
C THR A 247 9.12 1.27 -33.20
N ARG A 248 8.87 -0.05 -33.16
CA ARG A 248 8.97 -0.94 -34.32
C ARG A 248 8.08 -0.54 -35.50
N GLN A 249 6.90 0.00 -35.24
CA GLN A 249 5.99 0.47 -36.29
C GLN A 249 6.52 1.73 -37.01
N PHE A 250 7.36 2.52 -36.35
CA PHE A 250 7.88 3.78 -36.89
C PHE A 250 9.37 3.74 -37.25
N SER A 251 10.12 2.71 -36.87
CA SER A 251 11.53 2.54 -37.23
C SER A 251 11.73 1.83 -38.57
N ALA A 252 12.80 2.22 -39.28
CA ALA A 252 13.18 1.60 -40.54
C ALA A 252 13.41 0.07 -40.39
N PRO A 253 13.16 -0.76 -41.43
CA PRO A 253 13.27 -2.22 -41.35
C PRO A 253 14.60 -2.73 -40.78
N GLN A 254 15.70 -2.04 -41.07
CA GLN A 254 17.05 -2.38 -40.58
C GLN A 254 17.22 -2.19 -39.07
N LEU A 255 16.46 -1.25 -38.48
CA LEU A 255 16.46 -0.99 -37.04
C LEU A 255 15.61 -2.04 -36.30
N ASN A 256 14.52 -2.48 -36.93
CA ASN A 256 13.67 -3.57 -36.42
C ASN A 256 14.47 -4.87 -36.31
N GLU A 257 15.28 -5.20 -37.32
CA GLU A 257 16.08 -6.42 -37.31
C GLU A 257 17.13 -6.42 -36.18
N ARG A 258 17.75 -5.25 -35.90
CA ARG A 258 18.66 -5.11 -34.75
C ARG A 258 17.94 -5.23 -33.40
N LEU A 259 16.79 -4.59 -33.26
CA LEU A 259 15.95 -4.67 -32.06
C LEU A 259 15.46 -6.10 -31.78
N ASP A 260 15.10 -6.84 -32.82
CA ASP A 260 14.67 -8.24 -32.70
C ASP A 260 15.82 -9.14 -32.25
N ARG A 261 17.03 -8.94 -32.80
CA ARG A 261 18.23 -9.67 -32.36
C ARG A 261 18.60 -9.35 -30.91
N GLU A 262 18.60 -8.08 -30.52
CA GLU A 262 18.87 -7.68 -29.13
C GLU A 262 17.84 -8.25 -28.16
N GLN A 263 16.56 -8.25 -28.53
CA GLN A 263 15.51 -8.88 -27.73
C GLN A 263 15.75 -10.39 -27.57
N GLU A 264 15.95 -11.09 -28.68
CA GLU A 264 16.19 -12.54 -28.67
C GLU A 264 17.41 -12.89 -27.82
N GLU A 265 18.46 -12.07 -27.90
CA GLU A 265 19.65 -12.22 -27.06
C GLU A 265 19.33 -11.97 -25.58
N SER A 266 18.58 -10.91 -25.27
CA SER A 266 18.20 -10.56 -23.89
C SER A 266 17.30 -11.62 -23.23
N GLU A 267 16.36 -12.21 -23.97
CA GLU A 267 15.49 -13.29 -23.51
C GLU A 267 16.29 -14.56 -23.26
N LYS A 268 17.19 -14.92 -24.17
CA LYS A 268 18.10 -16.07 -23.99
C LYS A 268 19.03 -15.86 -22.79
N ARG A 269 19.57 -14.65 -22.59
CA ARG A 269 20.38 -14.31 -21.39
C ARG A 269 19.56 -14.42 -20.10
N ARG A 270 18.32 -13.90 -20.08
CA ARG A 270 17.42 -14.06 -18.92
C ARG A 270 17.13 -15.52 -18.63
N ARG A 271 16.75 -16.30 -19.64
CA ARG A 271 16.48 -17.74 -19.50
C ARG A 271 17.70 -18.51 -18.99
N LYS A 272 18.90 -18.16 -19.46
CA LYS A 272 20.16 -18.71 -18.92
C LYS A 272 20.32 -18.43 -17.42
N LEU A 273 20.08 -17.19 -16.99
CA LEU A 273 20.18 -16.81 -15.57
C LEU A 273 19.15 -17.55 -14.71
N THR A 274 17.90 -17.65 -15.18
CA THR A 274 16.84 -18.40 -14.48
C THR A 274 17.20 -19.88 -14.34
N LEU A 275 17.60 -20.55 -15.43
CA LEU A 275 18.00 -21.96 -15.39
C LEU A 275 19.21 -22.19 -14.48
N SER A 276 20.19 -21.28 -14.49
CA SER A 276 21.34 -21.35 -13.59
C SER A 276 20.92 -21.25 -12.11
N ALA A 277 20.02 -20.33 -11.79
CA ALA A 277 19.48 -20.19 -10.43
C ALA A 277 18.66 -21.41 -10.00
N GLU A 278 17.86 -21.98 -10.91
CA GLU A 278 17.10 -23.22 -10.66
C GLU A 278 18.02 -24.41 -10.37
N ILE A 279 19.10 -24.58 -11.15
CA ILE A 279 20.09 -25.65 -10.92
C ILE A 279 20.69 -25.53 -9.51
N VAL A 280 21.09 -24.33 -9.10
CA VAL A 280 21.63 -24.09 -7.74
C VAL A 280 20.58 -24.40 -6.66
N GLY A 281 19.31 -24.04 -6.91
CA GLY A 281 18.20 -24.36 -6.01
C GLY A 281 17.98 -25.87 -5.86
N PHE A 282 17.98 -26.62 -6.96
CA PHE A 282 17.85 -28.07 -6.95
C PHE A 282 19.06 -28.78 -6.32
N GLU A 283 20.27 -28.28 -6.53
CA GLU A 283 21.48 -28.82 -5.88
C GLU A 283 21.41 -28.67 -4.36
N ARG A 284 20.85 -27.55 -3.87
CA ARG A 284 20.59 -27.35 -2.44
C ARG A 284 19.53 -28.32 -1.90
N LEU A 285 18.42 -28.52 -2.62
CA LEU A 285 17.39 -29.48 -2.24
C LEU A 285 17.94 -30.91 -2.15
N ILE A 286 18.78 -31.32 -3.12
CA ILE A 286 19.45 -32.63 -3.05
C ILE A 286 20.37 -32.72 -1.83
N ALA A 287 21.09 -31.65 -1.49
CA ALA A 287 21.94 -31.64 -0.29
C ALA A 287 21.12 -31.77 1.00
N GLU A 288 19.97 -31.10 1.08
CA GLU A 288 19.02 -31.19 2.20
C GLU A 288 18.40 -32.60 2.30
N ASP A 289 17.92 -33.16 1.19
CA ASP A 289 17.36 -34.52 1.14
C ASP A 289 18.40 -35.59 1.48
N ARG A 290 19.66 -35.42 1.06
CA ARG A 290 20.76 -36.33 1.44
C ARG A 290 21.09 -36.24 2.94
N ALA A 291 21.03 -35.05 3.52
CA ALA A 291 21.22 -34.88 4.95
C ALA A 291 20.08 -35.52 5.75
N ALA A 292 18.83 -35.38 5.29
CA ALA A 292 17.67 -36.05 5.87
C ALA A 292 17.76 -37.58 5.72
N LEU A 293 18.19 -38.07 4.56
CA LEU A 293 18.37 -39.50 4.29
C LEU A 293 19.38 -40.15 5.25
N ALA A 294 20.44 -39.43 5.60
CA ALA A 294 21.44 -39.89 6.57
C ALA A 294 20.88 -40.01 8.01
N GLN A 295 19.82 -39.26 8.34
CA GLN A 295 19.18 -39.24 9.65
C GLN A 295 17.94 -40.14 9.72
N ALA A 296 17.35 -40.52 8.58
CA ALA A 296 16.16 -41.35 8.55
C ALA A 296 16.46 -42.77 9.09
N GLU A 297 15.67 -43.22 10.06
CA GLU A 297 15.75 -44.58 10.62
C GLU A 297 14.77 -45.54 9.92
N ASP A 298 13.64 -45.01 9.41
CA ASP A 298 12.60 -45.79 8.74
C ASP A 298 12.94 -46.09 7.27
N ALA A 299 12.72 -47.34 6.86
CA ALA A 299 13.01 -47.81 5.50
C ALA A 299 12.08 -47.17 4.45
N ALA A 300 10.82 -46.89 4.81
CA ALA A 300 9.89 -46.27 3.88
C ALA A 300 10.23 -44.80 3.65
N GLU A 301 10.61 -44.07 4.70
CA GLU A 301 11.12 -42.70 4.59
C GLU A 301 12.39 -42.62 3.73
N ARG A 302 13.35 -43.55 3.92
CA ARG A 302 14.56 -43.63 3.10
C ARG A 302 14.24 -43.83 1.61
N ALA A 303 13.39 -44.80 1.29
CA ALA A 303 13.00 -45.08 -0.09
C ALA A 303 12.33 -43.86 -0.76
N ARG A 304 11.51 -43.11 -0.02
CA ARG A 304 10.90 -41.87 -0.50
C ARG A 304 11.94 -40.78 -0.78
N LEU A 305 12.89 -40.57 0.12
CA LEU A 305 13.97 -39.58 -0.05
C LEU A 305 14.89 -39.95 -1.23
N GLU A 306 15.23 -41.22 -1.39
CA GLU A 306 16.00 -41.70 -2.56
C GLU A 306 15.26 -41.44 -3.87
N GLN A 307 13.95 -41.68 -3.91
CA GLN A 307 13.12 -41.36 -5.08
C GLN A 307 13.10 -39.86 -5.38
N ASN A 308 12.97 -39.01 -4.37
CA ASN A 308 13.00 -37.54 -4.51
C ASN A 308 14.35 -37.06 -5.06
N ILE A 309 15.46 -37.58 -4.52
CA ILE A 309 16.82 -37.26 -4.99
C ILE A 309 16.97 -37.67 -6.46
N ALA A 310 16.57 -38.89 -6.82
CA ALA A 310 16.66 -39.39 -8.19
C ALA A 310 15.81 -38.57 -9.17
N GLN A 311 14.61 -38.16 -8.77
CA GLN A 311 13.75 -37.30 -9.57
C GLN A 311 14.36 -35.90 -9.75
N THR A 312 14.87 -35.30 -8.68
CA THR A 312 15.49 -33.96 -8.70
C THR A 312 16.75 -33.97 -9.57
N GLN A 313 17.55 -35.04 -9.52
CA GLN A 313 18.74 -35.20 -10.36
C GLN A 313 18.39 -35.20 -11.86
N ARG A 314 17.32 -35.90 -12.26
CA ARG A 314 16.85 -35.89 -13.66
C ARG A 314 16.46 -34.48 -14.12
N THR A 315 15.80 -33.71 -13.25
CA THR A 315 15.44 -32.31 -13.54
C THR A 315 16.69 -31.45 -13.74
N ILE A 316 17.70 -31.59 -12.87
CA ILE A 316 18.98 -30.87 -13.02
C ILE A 316 19.63 -31.21 -14.36
N ASP A 317 19.69 -32.50 -14.73
CA ASP A 317 20.33 -32.93 -15.97
C ASP A 317 19.60 -32.37 -17.20
N GLN A 318 18.26 -32.32 -17.17
CA GLN A 318 17.46 -31.67 -18.20
C GLN A 318 17.73 -30.16 -18.30
N SER A 319 17.72 -29.44 -17.17
CA SER A 319 18.02 -28.00 -17.13
C SER A 319 19.44 -27.69 -17.63
N ARG A 320 20.43 -28.55 -17.34
CA ARG A 320 21.80 -28.43 -17.86
C ARG A 320 21.86 -28.60 -19.38
N GLN A 321 21.14 -29.58 -19.93
CA GLN A 321 21.05 -29.75 -21.39
C GLN A 321 20.44 -28.52 -22.06
N ASP A 322 19.39 -27.95 -21.49
CA ASP A 322 18.75 -26.75 -22.03
C ASP A 322 19.65 -25.50 -21.90
N LEU A 323 20.45 -25.40 -20.83
CA LEU A 323 21.46 -24.35 -20.69
C LEU A 323 22.51 -24.43 -21.81
N VAL A 324 23.01 -25.63 -22.13
CA VAL A 324 23.95 -25.84 -23.24
C VAL A 324 23.35 -25.41 -24.58
N LYS A 325 22.09 -25.75 -24.85
CA LYS A 325 21.39 -25.31 -26.07
C LYS A 325 21.27 -23.78 -26.14
N ILE A 326 20.94 -23.12 -25.04
CA ILE A 326 20.85 -21.66 -24.97
C ILE A 326 22.22 -21.00 -25.16
N GLU A 327 23.28 -21.55 -24.59
CA GLU A 327 24.64 -21.05 -24.79
C GLU A 327 25.10 -21.19 -26.24
N ALA A 328 24.80 -22.32 -26.89
CA ALA A 328 25.07 -22.49 -28.32
C ALA A 328 24.30 -21.47 -29.17
N ALA A 329 23.02 -21.23 -28.83
CA ALA A 329 22.19 -20.24 -29.51
C ALA A 329 22.68 -18.79 -29.32
N LEU A 330 23.17 -18.45 -28.14
CA LEU A 330 23.79 -17.14 -27.86
C LEU A 330 25.10 -16.95 -28.64
N LYS A 331 25.94 -17.99 -28.72
CA LYS A 331 27.17 -17.95 -29.53
C LYS A 331 26.86 -17.75 -31.01
N ALA A 332 25.85 -18.44 -31.53
CA ALA A 332 25.42 -18.28 -32.93
C ALA A 332 24.92 -16.87 -33.23
N LEU A 333 24.14 -16.27 -32.32
CA LEU A 333 23.67 -14.88 -32.46
C LEU A 333 24.82 -13.87 -32.45
N SER A 334 25.84 -14.08 -31.62
CA SER A 334 26.99 -13.17 -31.53
C SER A 334 27.96 -13.24 -32.72
N ALA A 335 27.85 -14.26 -33.57
CA ALA A 335 28.71 -14.46 -34.73
C ALA A 335 28.17 -13.85 -36.04
N LEU A 336 26.93 -13.34 -36.02
CA LEU A 336 26.22 -12.72 -37.14
C LEU A 336 26.33 -11.20 -37.12
#